data_AF-A0A2S4K2I9-F1
#
_entry.id   AF-A0A2S4K2I9-F1
#
_cell.length_a   1.000
_cell.length_b   1.000
_cell.length_c   1.000
_cell.angle_alpha   90.00
_cell.angle_beta   90.00
_cell.angle_gamma   90.00
#
_symmetry.space_group_name_H-M   'P 1'
#
loop_
_entity.id
_entity.type
_entity.pdbx_description
1 polymer ?
#
loop_
_entity_poly.entity_id
_entity_poly.type
_entity_poly.pdbx_seq_one_letter_code
_entity_poly.pdbx_strand_id
1 'polypeptide(L)'
;QILSVFPGFVLQQIQNSIAVRQLLPKSISSSELNWTYLGYADDSPEQRKVRLKQANLIGPAGFISMEDGAVGGFVQRGIAGAADLDAVIEMGGDHEGSSEGRATETSVRGFWKAYRKHMGQEMQA
;
A
#
# COMPACT_ATOMS: atom_id res chain seq x y z
N GLN A 1 3.42 6.39 -10.01
CA GLN A 1 3.49 4.94 -9.74
C GLN A 1 3.43 4.67 -8.23
N ILE A 2 3.05 3.46 -7.81
CA ILE A 2 3.14 2.99 -6.42
C ILE A 2 3.98 1.72 -6.43
N LEU A 3 4.97 1.64 -5.56
CA LEU A 3 5.85 0.49 -5.38
C LEU A 3 5.86 0.10 -3.90
N SER A 4 5.61 -1.17 -3.61
CA SER A 4 5.68 -1.70 -2.25
C SER A 4 6.92 -2.58 -2.12
N VAL A 5 7.63 -2.44 -1.00
CA VAL A 5 8.71 -3.33 -0.58
C VAL A 5 8.28 -3.96 0.73
N PHE A 6 8.23 -5.30 0.73
CA PHE A 6 7.85 -6.07 1.90
C PHE A 6 8.77 -5.75 3.10
N PRO A 7 8.25 -5.64 4.35
CA PRO A 7 6.86 -5.88 4.74
C PRO A 7 5.97 -4.62 4.81
N GLY A 8 6.54 -3.41 4.85
CA GLY A 8 5.77 -2.21 5.23
C GLY A 8 6.27 -0.91 4.60
N PHE A 9 7.09 -0.98 3.55
CA PHE A 9 7.57 0.20 2.84
C PHE A 9 6.76 0.41 1.56
N VAL A 10 6.35 1.64 1.31
CA VAL A 10 5.69 2.04 0.06
C VAL A 10 6.35 3.31 -0.47
N LEU A 11 6.90 3.24 -1.68
CA LEU A 11 7.28 4.41 -2.46
C LEU A 11 6.11 4.80 -3.36
N GLN A 12 5.63 6.02 -3.18
CA GLN A 12 4.52 6.55 -3.96
C GLN A 12 4.98 7.77 -4.74
N GLN A 13 4.61 7.82 -6.01
CA GLN A 13 4.76 8.98 -6.86
C GLN A 13 3.44 9.25 -7.60
N ILE A 14 2.78 10.36 -7.27
CA ILE A 14 1.56 10.82 -7.93
C ILE A 14 1.85 12.22 -8.47
N GLN A 15 1.93 12.33 -9.80
CA GLN A 15 2.44 13.54 -10.47
C GLN A 15 3.83 13.92 -9.91
N ASN A 16 4.00 15.15 -9.38
CA ASN A 16 5.25 15.61 -8.78
C ASN A 16 5.29 15.44 -7.25
N SER A 17 4.27 14.80 -6.67
CA SER A 17 4.24 14.45 -5.24
C SER A 17 4.87 13.07 -5.05
N ILE A 18 6.05 13.07 -4.44
CA ILE A 18 6.79 11.85 -4.08
C ILE A 18 6.72 11.71 -2.56
N ALA A 19 6.32 10.54 -2.09
CA ALA A 19 6.25 10.24 -0.68
C ALA A 19 6.70 8.81 -0.39
N VAL A 20 7.41 8.64 0.71
CA VAL A 20 7.58 7.34 1.35
C VAL A 20 6.46 7.17 2.37
N ARG A 21 5.78 6.02 2.32
CA ARG A 21 4.86 5.58 3.36
C ARG A 21 5.50 4.41 4.12
N GLN A 22 5.53 4.50 5.44
CA GLN A 22 5.98 3.42 6.31
C GLN A 22 4.79 2.93 7.13
N LEU A 23 4.38 1.68 6.88
CA LEU A 23 3.38 0.97 7.67
C LEU A 23 4.06 0.36 8.89
N LEU A 24 3.62 0.78 10.08
CA LEU A 24 4.13 0.31 11.36
C LEU A 24 3.04 -0.51 12.07
N PRO A 25 3.18 -1.85 12.15
CA PRO A 25 2.29 -2.66 12.98
C PRO A 25 2.38 -2.22 14.44
N LYS A 26 1.23 -2.06 15.10
CA LYS A 26 1.14 -1.74 16.54
C LYS A 26 0.48 -2.84 17.33
N SER A 27 -0.49 -3.50 16.72
CA SER A 27 -1.13 -4.72 17.24
C SER A 27 -1.78 -5.49 16.09
N ILE A 28 -2.51 -6.56 16.41
CA ILE A 28 -3.30 -7.31 15.42
C ILE A 28 -4.41 -6.43 14.81
N SER A 29 -4.94 -5.45 15.54
CA SER A 29 -6.07 -4.61 15.11
C SER A 29 -5.67 -3.17 14.79
N SER A 30 -4.39 -2.82 14.87
CA SER A 30 -3.95 -1.43 14.66
C SER A 30 -2.57 -1.32 14.02
N SER A 31 -2.42 -0.29 13.19
CA SER A 31 -1.17 0.12 12.59
C SER A 31 -1.11 1.64 12.50
N GLU A 32 0.10 2.17 12.36
CA GLU A 32 0.35 3.57 12.02
C GLU A 32 0.92 3.66 10.60
N LEU A 33 0.58 4.72 9.88
CA LEU A 33 1.11 4.99 8.55
C LEU A 33 1.85 6.33 8.57
N ASN A 34 3.17 6.27 8.53
CA ASN A 34 4.02 7.48 8.51
C ASN A 34 4.27 7.91 7.08
N TRP A 35 4.01 9.19 6.78
CA TRP A 35 4.30 9.80 5.49
C TRP A 35 5.51 10.72 5.57
N THR A 36 6.48 10.49 4.68
CA THR A 36 7.60 11.40 4.45
C THR A 36 7.55 11.89 3.01
N TYR A 37 7.24 13.17 2.83
CA TYR A 37 7.26 13.80 1.51
C TYR A 37 8.67 14.15 1.08
N LEU A 38 8.98 13.88 -0.18
CA LEU A 38 10.29 14.12 -0.76
C LEU A 38 10.22 15.29 -1.74
N GLY A 39 11.24 16.14 -1.67
CA GLY A 39 11.58 17.12 -2.71
C GLY A 39 13.01 16.91 -3.16
N TYR A 40 13.44 17.63 -4.18
CA TYR A 40 14.80 17.58 -4.66
C TYR A 40 15.62 18.76 -4.12
N ALA A 41 16.92 18.55 -3.93
CA ALA A 41 17.82 19.58 -3.40
C ALA A 41 17.91 20.80 -4.33
N ASP A 42 17.77 20.56 -5.64
CA ASP A 42 17.83 21.52 -6.72
C ASP A 42 16.46 22.07 -7.18
N ASP A 43 15.36 21.72 -6.48
CA ASP A 43 14.05 22.32 -6.78
C ASP A 43 14.12 23.85 -6.64
N SER A 44 13.70 24.56 -7.69
CA SER A 44 13.45 26.00 -7.65
C SER A 44 12.35 26.36 -6.63
N PRO A 45 12.24 27.62 -6.19
CA PRO A 45 11.16 28.06 -5.33
C PRO A 45 9.76 27.73 -5.88
N GLU A 46 9.57 27.87 -7.20
CA GLU A 46 8.32 27.58 -7.90
C GLU A 46 8.02 26.08 -7.91
N GLN A 47 9.01 25.24 -8.22
CA GLN A 47 8.87 23.78 -8.20
C GLN A 47 8.51 23.29 -6.80
N ARG A 48 9.19 23.79 -5.77
CA ARG A 48 8.89 23.47 -4.37
C ARG A 48 7.47 23.87 -3.98
N LYS A 49 7.01 25.05 -4.39
CA LYS A 49 5.62 25.50 -4.18
C LYS A 49 4.61 24.56 -4.85
N VAL A 50 4.87 24.11 -6.07
CA VAL A 50 4.01 23.15 -6.78
C VAL A 50 3.96 21.81 -6.04
N ARG A 51 5.11 21.28 -5.59
CA ARG A 51 5.15 20.01 -4.83
C ARG A 51 4.35 20.11 -3.54
N LEU A 52 4.52 21.19 -2.77
CA LEU A 52 3.75 21.41 -1.54
C LEU A 52 2.24 21.49 -1.82
N LYS A 53 1.83 22.16 -2.91
CA LYS A 53 0.41 22.20 -3.29
C LYS A 53 -0.11 20.80 -3.67
N GLN A 54 0.68 20.02 -4.40
CA GLN A 54 0.32 18.64 -4.78
C GLN A 54 0.34 17.66 -3.60
N ALA A 55 1.02 17.99 -2.49
CA ALA A 55 0.96 17.19 -1.26
C ALA A 55 -0.46 17.08 -0.70
N ASN A 56 -1.36 18.05 -1.00
CA ASN A 56 -2.78 17.98 -0.62
C ASN A 56 -3.55 16.82 -1.28
N LEU A 57 -2.99 16.13 -2.27
CA LEU A 57 -3.61 14.94 -2.83
C LEU A 57 -3.44 13.73 -1.91
N ILE A 58 -2.41 13.73 -1.05
CA ILE A 58 -1.90 12.56 -0.34
C ILE A 58 -1.84 12.84 1.16
N GLY A 59 -1.81 11.80 1.97
CA GLY A 59 -1.82 11.90 3.43
C GLY A 59 -3.20 11.69 4.03
N PRO A 60 -3.34 11.90 5.36
CA PRO A 60 -4.55 11.50 6.08
C PRO A 60 -5.73 12.41 5.75
N ALA A 61 -5.45 13.63 5.28
CA ALA A 61 -6.43 14.59 4.78
C ALA A 61 -6.30 14.82 3.25
N GLY A 62 -5.61 13.91 2.54
CA GLY A 62 -5.37 14.04 1.11
C GLY A 62 -6.61 13.70 0.29
N PHE A 63 -6.89 14.47 -0.76
CA PHE A 63 -8.07 14.26 -1.61
C PHE A 63 -8.14 12.86 -2.27
N ILE A 64 -7.02 12.16 -2.41
CA ILE A 64 -6.96 10.81 -2.98
C ILE A 64 -6.87 9.75 -1.87
N SER A 65 -6.02 9.95 -0.87
CA SER A 65 -5.68 8.89 0.09
C SER A 65 -6.51 8.88 1.38
N MET A 66 -7.37 9.88 1.60
CA MET A 66 -8.24 9.89 2.78
C MET A 66 -9.17 8.66 2.81
N GLU A 67 -9.72 8.27 1.67
CA GLU A 67 -10.60 7.10 1.57
C GLU A 67 -9.86 5.78 1.82
N ASP A 68 -8.60 5.64 1.36
CA ASP A 68 -7.77 4.46 1.60
C ASP A 68 -7.66 4.15 3.11
N GLY A 69 -7.49 5.18 3.94
CA GLY A 69 -7.40 5.04 5.39
C GLY A 69 -8.70 4.55 6.04
N ALA A 70 -9.86 4.93 5.47
CA ALA A 70 -11.16 4.48 5.95
C ALA A 70 -11.43 3.01 5.56
N VAL A 71 -11.11 2.63 4.32
CA VAL A 71 -11.34 1.28 3.79
C VAL A 71 -10.60 0.22 4.61
N GLY A 72 -9.35 0.46 5.01
CA GLY A 72 -8.62 -0.47 5.86
C GLY A 72 -9.34 -0.78 7.19
N GLY A 73 -9.93 0.24 7.80
CA GLY A 73 -10.74 0.07 9.01
C GLY A 73 -12.04 -0.69 8.77
N PHE A 74 -12.65 -0.56 7.59
CA PHE A 74 -13.85 -1.32 7.21
C PHE A 74 -13.52 -2.80 7.01
N VAL A 75 -12.44 -3.09 6.28
CA VAL A 75 -11.95 -4.46 6.04
C VAL A 75 -11.60 -5.14 7.37
N GLN A 76 -10.89 -4.47 8.27
CA GLN A 76 -10.54 -5.03 9.59
C GLN A 76 -11.77 -5.45 10.40
N ARG A 77 -12.85 -4.66 10.38
CA ARG A 77 -14.10 -5.00 11.07
C ARG A 77 -14.87 -6.10 10.35
N GLY A 78 -14.83 -6.13 9.01
CA GLY A 78 -15.42 -7.20 8.21
C GLY A 78 -14.80 -8.56 8.49
N ILE A 79 -13.46 -8.63 8.57
CA ILE A 79 -12.71 -9.86 8.88
C ILE A 79 -13.16 -10.46 10.21
N ALA A 80 -13.40 -9.64 11.23
CA ALA A 80 -13.85 -10.12 12.54
C ALA A 80 -15.21 -10.85 12.49
N GLY A 81 -16.07 -10.54 11.50
CA GLY A 81 -17.35 -11.21 11.29
C GLY A 81 -17.30 -12.40 10.32
N ALA A 82 -16.13 -12.72 9.76
CA ALA A 82 -15.92 -13.73 8.74
C ALA A 82 -14.73 -14.65 9.10
N ALA A 83 -14.57 -14.96 10.39
CA ALA A 83 -13.39 -15.61 10.92
C ALA A 83 -13.17 -17.06 10.42
N ASP A 84 -14.23 -17.70 9.93
CA ASP A 84 -14.27 -19.05 9.37
C ASP A 84 -14.37 -19.07 7.83
N LEU A 85 -14.20 -17.92 7.18
CA LEU A 85 -14.24 -17.76 5.72
C LEU A 85 -12.88 -17.39 5.14
N ASP A 86 -12.73 -17.60 3.85
CA ASP A 86 -11.54 -17.27 3.09
C ASP A 86 -11.69 -15.97 2.28
N ALA A 87 -10.58 -15.23 2.14
CA ALA A 87 -10.48 -14.17 1.16
C ALA A 87 -10.10 -14.75 -0.22
N VAL A 88 -10.74 -14.27 -1.28
CA VAL A 88 -10.48 -14.70 -2.66
C VAL A 88 -9.59 -13.67 -3.35
N ILE A 89 -8.47 -14.10 -3.92
CA ILE A 89 -7.47 -13.26 -4.59
C ILE A 89 -7.10 -13.89 -5.95
N GLU A 90 -8.08 -13.98 -6.84
CA GLU A 90 -8.01 -14.74 -8.11
C GLU A 90 -8.10 -13.85 -9.36
N MET A 91 -8.13 -12.51 -9.21
CA MET A 91 -8.12 -11.63 -10.37
C MET A 91 -6.79 -11.78 -11.12
N GLY A 92 -6.88 -12.12 -12.41
CA GLY A 92 -5.72 -12.42 -13.26
C GLY A 92 -5.15 -13.84 -13.07
N GLY A 93 -5.86 -14.74 -12.38
CA GLY A 93 -5.46 -16.14 -12.18
C GLY A 93 -4.80 -16.39 -10.82
N ASP A 94 -4.00 -17.46 -10.74
CA ASP A 94 -3.38 -18.00 -9.51
C ASP A 94 -1.87 -17.67 -9.37
N HIS A 95 -1.24 -17.20 -10.45
CA HIS A 95 0.18 -16.88 -10.48
C HIS A 95 0.51 -15.50 -9.89
N GLU A 96 1.69 -15.38 -9.31
CA GLU A 96 2.39 -14.16 -8.98
C GLU A 96 3.36 -13.76 -10.11
N GLY A 97 3.73 -12.49 -10.17
CA GLY A 97 4.73 -11.99 -11.12
C GLY A 97 4.28 -10.73 -11.85
N SER A 98 5.01 -10.40 -12.91
CA SER A 98 4.69 -9.26 -13.77
C SER A 98 3.42 -9.53 -14.58
N SER A 99 2.66 -8.47 -14.83
CA SER A 99 1.50 -8.50 -15.72
C SER A 99 1.54 -7.28 -16.63
N GLU A 100 1.09 -7.46 -17.87
CA GLU A 100 0.92 -6.37 -18.84
C GLU A 100 -0.22 -5.42 -18.46
N GLY A 101 -1.17 -5.89 -17.65
CA GLY A 101 -2.37 -5.15 -17.25
C GLY A 101 -2.39 -4.76 -15.78
N ARG A 102 -3.28 -3.83 -15.43
CA ARG A 102 -3.56 -3.44 -14.04
C ARG A 102 -4.71 -4.21 -13.40
N ALA A 103 -5.53 -4.90 -14.19
CA ALA A 103 -6.64 -5.72 -13.70
C ALA A 103 -6.13 -7.11 -13.26
N THR A 104 -5.31 -7.12 -12.21
CA THR A 104 -4.73 -8.34 -11.64
C THR A 104 -4.38 -8.16 -10.17
N GLU A 105 -4.32 -9.26 -9.42
CA GLU A 105 -3.88 -9.31 -8.03
C GLU A 105 -2.52 -10.04 -7.87
N THR A 106 -1.72 -10.15 -8.93
CA THR A 106 -0.41 -10.87 -8.89
C THR A 106 0.50 -10.39 -7.75
N SER A 107 0.52 -9.07 -7.48
CA SER A 107 1.35 -8.46 -6.44
C SER A 107 0.82 -8.76 -5.03
N VAL A 108 -0.50 -8.84 -4.86
CA VAL A 108 -1.15 -9.21 -3.59
C VAL A 108 -0.87 -10.67 -3.28
N ARG A 109 -0.98 -11.56 -4.28
CA ARG A 109 -0.56 -12.97 -4.14
C ARG A 109 0.92 -13.08 -3.78
N GLY A 110 1.80 -12.32 -4.45
CA GLY A 110 3.22 -12.27 -4.13
C GLY A 110 3.51 -11.85 -2.68
N PHE A 111 2.78 -10.85 -2.17
CA PHE A 111 2.86 -10.45 -0.75
C PHE A 111 2.52 -11.60 0.19
N TRP A 112 1.39 -12.29 -0.03
CA TRP A 112 0.96 -13.40 0.82
C TRP A 112 1.90 -14.60 0.75
N LYS A 113 2.47 -14.91 -0.42
CA LYS A 113 3.50 -15.95 -0.55
C LYS A 113 4.75 -15.61 0.28
N ALA A 114 5.24 -14.38 0.20
CA ALA A 114 6.36 -13.91 1.01
C ALA A 114 6.03 -13.96 2.52
N TYR A 115 4.84 -13.48 2.91
CA TYR A 115 4.37 -13.52 4.29
C TYR A 115 4.32 -14.95 4.84
N ARG A 116 3.64 -15.88 4.16
CA ARG A 116 3.53 -17.30 4.58
C ARG A 116 4.91 -17.95 4.75
N LYS A 117 5.82 -17.71 3.78
CA LYS A 117 7.22 -18.16 3.87
C LYS A 117 7.92 -17.63 5.13
N HIS A 118 7.79 -16.35 5.43
CA HIS A 118 8.41 -15.75 6.63
C HIS A 118 7.76 -16.23 7.95
N MET A 119 6.49 -16.65 7.91
CA MET A 119 5.78 -17.24 9.05
C MET A 119 6.02 -18.75 9.22
N GLY A 120 6.91 -19.35 8.41
CA GLY A 120 7.21 -20.79 8.49
C GLY A 120 6.09 -21.70 7.97
N GLN A 121 5.15 -21.15 7.20
CA GLN A 121 4.09 -21.91 6.53
C GLN A 121 4.62 -22.32 5.15
N GLU A 122 4.98 -23.59 4.99
CA GLU A 122 5.29 -24.15 3.67
C GLU A 122 4.02 -24.10 2.80
N MET A 123 4.15 -23.59 1.58
CA MET A 123 3.11 -23.77 0.58
C MET A 123 3.03 -25.25 0.25
N GLN A 124 1.98 -25.94 0.69
CA GLN A 124 1.63 -27.22 0.10
C GLN A 124 1.34 -26.98 -1.39
N ALA A 125 2.04 -27.75 -2.23
CA ALA A 125 1.92 -27.69 -3.68
C ALA A 125 0.52 -28.10 -4.16
#